data_AF-A0A7R9XUB6-F1
#
_entry.id   AF-A0A7R9XUB6-F1
#
_cell.length_a   1.000
_cell.length_b   1.000
_cell.length_c   1.000
_cell.angle_alpha   90.00
_cell.angle_beta   90.00
_cell.angle_gamma   90.00
#
_symmetry.space_group_name_H-M   'P 1'
#
loop_
_entity.id
_entity.type
_entity.pdbx_description
1 polymer ?
#
loop_
_entity_poly.entity_id
_entity_poly.type
_entity_poly.pdbx_seq_one_letter_code
_entity_poly.pdbx_strand_id
1 'polypeptide(L)'
;VANNDAFNWGYDPVHYGVPEGSYSTDPDGSARIIEYRQMVSDLARMNLRVVCDVVYNHTLSAGPEDRQSVLDKCVPGYYHRRNFDGNYEQSTCCNNTASENRMMEKLIVDDLVHWAKDYKVDGFRFDLMGHLMLRTVRRA
;
A
#
# COMPACT_ATOMS: atom_id res chain seq x y z
N VAL A 1 14.12 13.54 -19.28
CA VAL A 1 14.27 14.05 -17.89
C VAL A 1 13.04 13.71 -17.07
N ALA A 2 11.82 14.05 -17.51
CA ALA A 2 10.57 13.72 -16.79
C ALA A 2 10.35 12.23 -16.43
N ASN A 3 10.92 11.28 -17.19
CA ASN A 3 10.74 9.84 -16.92
C ASN A 3 11.82 9.25 -15.99
N ASN A 4 12.84 10.02 -15.59
CA ASN A 4 13.99 9.53 -14.83
C ASN A 4 14.32 10.45 -13.63
N ASP A 5 13.39 11.28 -13.18
CA ASP A 5 13.58 12.06 -11.95
C ASP A 5 13.12 11.26 -10.73
N ALA A 6 13.22 11.87 -9.55
CA ALA A 6 12.82 11.26 -8.28
C ALA A 6 11.35 11.55 -7.92
N PHE A 7 10.51 11.96 -8.87
CA PHE A 7 9.19 12.50 -8.59
C PHE A 7 8.05 11.56 -9.06
N ASN A 8 7.25 11.11 -8.09
CA ASN A 8 5.94 10.51 -8.33
C ASN A 8 5.09 10.77 -7.06
N TRP A 9 3.77 10.86 -7.18
CA TRP A 9 2.87 10.89 -6.03
C TRP A 9 2.83 9.56 -5.26
N GLY A 10 3.17 8.44 -5.91
CA GLY A 10 3.37 7.14 -5.27
C GLY A 10 2.10 6.30 -5.12
N TYR A 11 1.03 6.59 -5.87
CA TYR A 11 -0.18 5.74 -5.96
C TYR A 11 0.07 4.49 -6.82
N ASP A 12 1.20 3.81 -6.59
CA ASP A 12 1.72 2.71 -7.40
C ASP A 12 2.22 1.56 -6.49
N PRO A 13 1.33 0.86 -5.75
CA PRO A 13 1.74 0.01 -4.63
C PRO A 13 2.44 -1.28 -5.06
N VAL A 14 3.55 -1.60 -4.37
CA VAL A 14 4.29 -2.87 -4.52
C VAL A 14 4.37 -3.61 -3.18
N HIS A 15 4.84 -2.94 -2.11
CA HIS A 15 4.84 -3.43 -0.74
C HIS A 15 4.11 -2.43 0.16
N TYR A 16 3.05 -2.86 0.86
CA TYR A 16 2.25 -1.95 1.68
C TYR A 16 2.92 -1.59 3.02
N GLY A 17 3.67 -2.52 3.61
CA GLY A 17 4.16 -2.41 4.99
C GLY A 17 5.61 -1.95 5.15
N VAL A 18 6.18 -1.28 4.14
CA VAL A 18 7.59 -0.83 4.18
C VAL A 18 7.67 0.63 3.73
N PRO A 19 8.40 1.50 4.46
CA PRO A 19 8.67 2.86 4.00
C PRO A 19 9.32 2.90 2.61
N GLU A 20 8.95 3.89 1.81
CA GLU A 20 9.51 4.13 0.48
C GLU A 20 11.01 4.43 0.58
N GLY A 21 11.80 3.75 -0.25
CA GLY A 21 13.27 3.83 -0.18
C GLY A 21 13.84 5.12 -0.76
N SER A 22 13.20 5.72 -1.75
CA SER A 22 13.67 6.98 -2.34
C SER A 22 13.56 8.19 -1.40
N TYR A 23 12.77 8.08 -0.32
CA TYR A 23 12.67 9.11 0.72
C TYR A 23 13.68 8.94 1.87
N SER A 24 14.45 7.86 1.88
CA SER A 24 15.48 7.65 2.89
C SER A 24 16.86 8.08 2.40
N THR A 25 17.76 8.37 3.33
CA THR A 25 19.15 8.74 3.00
C THR A 25 19.95 7.55 2.47
N ASP A 26 19.63 6.35 2.95
CA ASP A 26 20.11 5.08 2.43
C ASP A 26 18.90 4.19 2.12
N PRO A 27 18.64 3.86 0.84
CA PRO A 27 17.57 2.94 0.49
C PRO A 27 17.91 1.51 0.92
N ASP A 28 19.17 1.14 1.11
CA ASP A 28 19.56 -0.21 1.44
C ASP A 28 19.49 -0.44 2.96
N GLY A 29 18.82 -1.53 3.36
CA GLY A 29 18.71 -1.92 4.77
C GLY A 29 17.67 -1.11 5.57
N SER A 30 18.01 -0.80 6.83
CA SER A 30 17.04 -0.39 7.85
C SER A 30 16.93 1.14 8.07
N ALA A 31 17.74 1.95 7.38
CA ALA A 31 17.74 3.40 7.55
C ALA A 31 16.34 4.01 7.36
N ARG A 32 15.65 3.60 6.29
CA ARG A 32 14.25 3.98 6.00
C ARG A 32 13.27 3.77 7.15
N ILE A 33 13.48 2.74 7.98
CA ILE A 33 12.61 2.43 9.13
C ILE A 33 12.84 3.45 10.25
N ILE A 34 14.11 3.75 10.53
CA ILE A 34 14.52 4.68 11.57
C ILE A 34 14.10 6.09 11.19
N GLU A 35 14.37 6.50 9.96
CA GLU A 35 14.08 7.84 9.45
C GLU A 35 12.58 8.12 9.38
N TYR A 36 11.77 7.14 8.96
CA TYR A 36 10.31 7.28 9.01
C TYR A 36 9.81 7.50 10.43
N ARG A 37 10.29 6.69 11.39
CA ARG A 37 9.92 6.85 12.82
C ARG A 37 10.38 8.20 13.38
N GLN A 38 11.55 8.69 12.95
CA GLN A 38 12.06 9.99 13.34
C GLN A 38 11.16 11.12 12.80
N MET A 39 10.75 11.05 11.52
CA MET A 39 9.80 11.99 10.92
C MET A 39 8.48 12.04 11.71
N VAL A 40 7.87 10.89 12.03
CA VAL A 40 6.63 10.84 12.82
C VAL A 40 6.83 11.45 14.21
N SER A 41 7.94 11.11 14.87
CA SER A 41 8.30 11.64 16.20
C SER A 41 8.46 13.17 16.18
N ASP A 42 9.09 13.71 15.15
CA ASP A 42 9.33 15.16 15.04
C ASP A 42 8.04 15.93 14.71
N LEU A 43 7.16 15.38 13.87
CA LEU A 43 5.82 15.94 13.66
C LEU A 43 4.99 15.95 14.96
N ALA A 44 5.05 14.87 15.74
CA ALA A 44 4.38 14.80 17.02
C ALA A 44 4.92 15.85 18.02
N ARG A 45 6.25 16.10 18.05
CA ARG A 45 6.87 17.17 18.86
C ARG A 45 6.42 18.57 18.45
N MET A 46 5.98 18.73 17.20
CA MET A 46 5.36 19.96 16.67
C MET A 46 3.84 20.02 16.93
N ASN A 47 3.27 19.10 17.72
CA ASN A 47 1.83 18.94 17.97
C ASN A 47 1.02 18.63 16.70
N LEU A 48 1.62 17.98 15.70
CA LEU A 48 0.94 17.50 14.50
C LEU A 48 0.78 15.98 14.55
N ARG A 49 -0.41 15.51 14.19
CA ARG A 49 -0.71 14.09 13.99
C ARG A 49 -0.42 13.68 12.55
N VAL A 50 -0.01 12.43 12.35
CA VAL A 50 0.36 11.91 11.03
C VAL A 50 -0.77 11.05 10.47
N VAL A 51 -1.27 11.41 9.29
CA VAL A 51 -2.20 10.58 8.51
C VAL A 51 -1.45 10.00 7.32
N CYS A 52 -1.51 8.69 7.15
CA CYS A 52 -0.98 8.03 5.96
C CYS A 52 -2.06 7.87 4.89
N ASP A 53 -1.71 8.20 3.65
CA ASP A 53 -2.51 7.82 2.49
C ASP A 53 -2.23 6.34 2.17
N VAL A 54 -3.26 5.51 2.17
CA VAL A 54 -3.16 4.06 1.98
C VAL A 54 -3.92 3.61 0.75
N VAL A 55 -3.24 2.88 -0.13
CA VAL A 55 -3.70 2.59 -1.49
C VAL A 55 -3.94 1.09 -1.65
N TYR A 56 -4.86 0.53 -0.88
CA TYR A 56 -5.13 -0.92 -0.93
C TYR A 56 -5.99 -1.35 -2.11
N ASN A 57 -6.55 -0.41 -2.88
CA ASN A 57 -7.55 -0.69 -3.91
C ASN A 57 -6.96 -1.31 -5.19
N HIS A 58 -5.64 -1.22 -5.41
CA HIS A 58 -4.95 -1.83 -6.54
C HIS A 58 -3.49 -2.13 -6.22
N THR A 59 -2.83 -2.95 -7.04
CA THR A 59 -1.37 -3.04 -7.11
C THR A 59 -0.87 -2.48 -8.43
N LEU A 60 0.37 -2.01 -8.45
CA LEU A 60 1.02 -1.51 -9.65
C LEU A 60 1.03 -2.55 -10.78
N SER A 61 1.34 -3.80 -10.46
CA SER A 61 1.39 -4.89 -11.43
C SER A 61 0.80 -6.20 -10.91
N ALA A 62 0.52 -7.11 -11.84
CA ALA A 62 -0.03 -8.44 -11.61
C ALA A 62 0.55 -9.42 -12.66
N GLY A 63 0.30 -10.71 -12.49
CA GLY A 63 0.80 -11.77 -13.37
C GLY A 63 2.24 -12.22 -13.06
N PRO A 64 2.74 -13.21 -13.81
CA PRO A 64 4.00 -13.90 -13.51
C PRO A 64 5.26 -13.20 -14.03
N GLU A 65 5.13 -12.24 -14.94
CA GLU A 65 6.29 -11.68 -15.65
C GLU A 65 6.85 -10.44 -14.94
N ASP A 66 6.00 -9.48 -14.60
CA ASP A 66 6.44 -8.16 -14.13
C ASP A 66 7.19 -8.24 -12.79
N ARG A 67 8.35 -7.59 -12.71
CA ARG A 67 9.19 -7.55 -11.50
C ARG A 67 8.48 -6.93 -10.29
N GLN A 68 7.51 -6.05 -10.50
CA GLN A 68 6.75 -5.37 -9.44
C GLN A 68 5.48 -6.14 -9.03
N SER A 69 5.16 -7.24 -9.70
CA SER A 69 4.11 -8.16 -9.26
C SER A 69 4.62 -8.99 -8.08
N VAL A 70 4.04 -8.78 -6.90
CA VAL A 70 4.39 -9.52 -5.67
C VAL A 70 3.28 -10.52 -5.32
N LEU A 71 2.10 -10.00 -4.95
CA LEU A 71 0.99 -10.81 -4.45
C LEU A 71 0.51 -11.85 -5.47
N ASP A 72 0.43 -11.46 -6.74
CA ASP A 72 -0.07 -12.34 -7.80
C ASP A 72 0.95 -13.39 -8.24
N LYS A 73 2.26 -13.15 -8.05
CA LYS A 73 3.28 -14.19 -8.19
C LYS A 73 3.18 -15.24 -7.09
N CYS A 74 2.84 -14.81 -5.87
CA CYS A 74 2.71 -15.73 -4.73
C CYS A 74 1.45 -16.58 -4.79
N VAL A 75 0.30 -15.98 -5.09
CA VAL A 75 -0.99 -16.68 -5.19
C VAL A 75 -1.77 -16.16 -6.41
N PRO A 76 -1.51 -16.71 -7.61
CA PRO A 76 -2.08 -16.20 -8.85
C PRO A 76 -3.61 -16.13 -8.85
N GLY A 77 -4.15 -14.97 -9.21
CA GLY A 77 -5.57 -14.71 -9.36
C GLY A 77 -6.35 -14.55 -8.04
N TYR A 78 -5.69 -14.60 -6.88
CA TYR A 78 -6.38 -14.51 -5.60
C TYR A 78 -6.51 -13.09 -5.07
N TYR A 79 -5.44 -12.29 -5.10
CA TYR A 79 -5.45 -10.95 -4.50
C TYR A 79 -6.09 -9.89 -5.40
N HIS A 80 -6.37 -10.23 -6.65
CA HIS A 80 -6.89 -9.32 -7.67
C HIS A 80 -8.30 -9.66 -8.08
N ARG A 81 -9.11 -8.62 -8.31
CA ARG A 81 -10.46 -8.79 -8.82
C ARG A 81 -10.40 -9.13 -10.32
N ARG A 82 -11.22 -10.09 -10.74
CA ARG A 82 -11.32 -10.54 -12.11
C ARG A 82 -12.72 -10.37 -12.66
N ASN A 83 -12.80 -10.07 -13.94
CA ASN A 83 -14.06 -10.05 -14.67
C ASN A 83 -14.50 -11.48 -15.06
N PHE A 84 -15.67 -11.60 -15.70
CA PHE A 84 -16.22 -12.90 -16.09
C PHE A 84 -15.36 -13.67 -17.11
N ASP A 85 -14.53 -12.97 -17.88
CA ASP A 85 -13.58 -13.58 -18.83
C ASP A 85 -12.25 -13.98 -18.16
N GLY A 86 -12.11 -13.74 -16.86
CA GLY A 86 -10.92 -14.05 -16.07
C GLY A 86 -9.79 -13.02 -16.18
N ASN A 87 -10.01 -11.90 -16.85
CA ASN A 87 -9.05 -10.78 -16.93
C ASN A 87 -9.07 -9.95 -15.65
N TYR A 88 -7.96 -9.27 -15.34
CA TYR A 88 -7.90 -8.34 -14.21
C TYR A 88 -8.82 -7.14 -14.44
N GLU A 89 -9.60 -6.77 -13.43
CA GLU A 89 -10.34 -5.51 -13.42
C GLU A 89 -9.36 -4.34 -13.24
N GLN A 90 -9.54 -3.24 -13.99
CA GLN A 90 -8.60 -2.10 -13.99
C GLN A 90 -9.23 -0.72 -13.79
N SER A 91 -10.44 -0.67 -13.23
CA SER A 91 -11.18 0.59 -13.04
C SER A 91 -10.51 1.59 -12.10
N THR A 92 -9.58 1.17 -11.25
CA THR A 92 -8.89 2.08 -10.31
C THR A 92 -7.74 2.85 -10.96
N CYS A 93 -7.21 2.34 -12.08
CA CYS A 93 -6.08 2.80 -12.92
C CYS A 93 -5.19 1.60 -13.32
N CYS A 94 -4.94 0.71 -12.35
CA CYS A 94 -4.02 -0.42 -12.40
C CYS A 94 -4.77 -1.72 -12.03
N ASN A 95 -4.11 -2.74 -11.49
CA ASN A 95 -4.75 -4.03 -11.23
C ASN A 95 -5.53 -4.01 -9.92
N ASN A 96 -6.87 -3.95 -10.00
CA ASN A 96 -7.77 -3.88 -8.84
C ASN A 96 -7.52 -5.04 -7.86
N THR A 97 -7.44 -4.74 -6.56
CA THR A 97 -7.43 -5.78 -5.52
C THR A 97 -8.84 -6.28 -5.19
N ALA A 98 -8.91 -7.48 -4.62
CA ALA A 98 -10.16 -8.12 -4.19
C ALA A 98 -10.24 -8.18 -2.66
N SER A 99 -10.56 -7.06 -1.99
CA SER A 99 -10.76 -7.02 -0.52
C SER A 99 -11.90 -7.91 -0.02
N GLU A 100 -12.77 -8.38 -0.91
CA GLU A 100 -13.75 -9.42 -0.64
C GLU A 100 -13.11 -10.78 -0.31
N ASN A 101 -11.87 -11.01 -0.72
CA ASN A 101 -11.15 -12.23 -0.42
C ASN A 101 -10.53 -12.15 0.98
N ARG A 102 -10.76 -13.20 1.78
CA ARG A 102 -10.42 -13.23 3.22
C ARG A 102 -8.96 -12.87 3.52
N MET A 103 -8.01 -13.36 2.71
CA MET A 103 -6.60 -13.07 2.95
C MET A 103 -6.18 -11.68 2.46
N MET A 104 -6.90 -11.07 1.51
CA MET A 104 -6.69 -9.67 1.16
C MET A 104 -7.23 -8.75 2.27
N GLU A 105 -8.43 -9.02 2.80
CA GLU A 105 -8.95 -8.30 3.98
C GLU A 105 -8.00 -8.42 5.17
N LYS A 106 -7.48 -9.64 5.44
CA LYS A 106 -6.50 -9.85 6.51
C LYS A 106 -5.24 -9.03 6.27
N LEU A 107 -4.69 -9.03 5.05
CA LEU A 107 -3.49 -8.26 4.71
C LEU A 107 -3.70 -6.76 4.97
N ILE A 108 -4.83 -6.20 4.54
CA ILE A 108 -5.17 -4.78 4.76
C ILE A 108 -5.19 -4.45 6.26
N VAL A 109 -5.90 -5.25 7.06
CA VAL A 109 -6.02 -5.00 8.50
C VAL A 109 -4.68 -5.19 9.22
N ASP A 110 -3.93 -6.23 8.89
CA ASP A 110 -2.62 -6.49 9.50
C ASP A 110 -1.63 -5.35 9.17
N ASP A 111 -1.66 -4.81 7.95
CA ASP A 111 -0.81 -3.70 7.51
C ASP A 111 -1.16 -2.38 8.23
N LEU A 112 -2.44 -2.07 8.36
CA LEU A 112 -2.90 -0.91 9.14
C LEU A 112 -2.48 -1.01 10.62
N VAL A 113 -2.62 -2.20 11.22
CA VAL A 113 -2.15 -2.45 12.59
C VAL A 113 -0.63 -2.27 12.68
N HIS A 114 0.13 -2.72 11.68
CA HIS A 114 1.57 -2.53 11.62
C HIS A 114 1.94 -1.04 11.62
N TRP A 115 1.34 -0.23 10.74
CA TRP A 115 1.58 1.22 10.70
C TRP A 115 1.20 1.92 11.99
N ALA A 116 0.03 1.61 12.56
CA ALA A 116 -0.43 2.21 13.81
C ALA A 116 0.45 1.81 15.00
N LYS A 117 0.79 0.52 15.12
CA LYS A 117 1.52 -0.01 16.28
C LYS A 117 3.01 0.28 16.22
N ASP A 118 3.63 0.01 15.08
CA ASP A 118 5.08 0.00 14.95
C ASP A 118 5.65 1.33 14.44
N TYR A 119 4.85 2.13 13.74
CA TYR A 119 5.25 3.47 13.26
C TYR A 119 4.51 4.63 13.92
N LYS A 120 3.49 4.36 14.75
CA LYS A 120 2.72 5.38 15.49
C LYS A 120 1.98 6.36 14.58
N VAL A 121 1.53 5.89 13.42
CA VAL A 121 0.62 6.64 12.55
C VAL A 121 -0.71 6.88 13.29
N ASP A 122 -1.23 8.12 13.22
CA ASP A 122 -2.42 8.54 13.96
C ASP A 122 -3.73 8.29 13.20
N GLY A 123 -3.67 8.15 11.88
CA GLY A 123 -4.85 7.92 11.06
C GLY A 123 -4.51 7.52 9.62
N PHE A 124 -5.55 7.13 8.88
CA PHE A 124 -5.41 6.65 7.52
C PHE A 124 -6.45 7.30 6.60
N ARG A 125 -6.01 7.73 5.42
CA ARG A 125 -6.88 8.14 4.31
C ARG A 125 -6.86 7.02 3.27
N PHE A 126 -8.01 6.40 3.04
CA PHE A 126 -8.12 5.31 2.07
C PHE A 126 -8.33 5.86 0.67
N ASP A 127 -7.37 5.60 -0.20
CA ASP A 127 -7.51 5.88 -1.62
C ASP A 127 -8.60 5.00 -2.25
N LEU A 128 -9.45 5.60 -3.09
CA LEU A 128 -10.59 4.97 -3.76
C LEU A 128 -11.37 3.98 -2.87
N MET A 129 -11.70 4.40 -1.64
CA MET A 129 -12.32 3.53 -0.63
C MET A 129 -13.58 2.78 -1.10
N GLY A 130 -14.28 3.28 -2.13
CA GLY A 130 -15.43 2.61 -2.75
C GLY A 130 -15.10 1.25 -3.40
N HIS A 131 -13.84 0.95 -3.67
CA HIS A 131 -13.37 -0.35 -4.18
C HIS A 131 -13.05 -1.36 -3.08
N LEU A 132 -13.07 -0.93 -1.82
CA LEU A 132 -12.89 -1.78 -0.66
C LEU A 132 -14.25 -2.22 -0.11
N MET A 133 -14.32 -3.44 0.42
CA MET A 133 -15.52 -3.91 1.08
C MET A 133 -15.78 -3.11 2.35
N LEU A 134 -17.03 -2.67 2.56
CA LEU A 134 -17.45 -1.99 3.78
C LEU A 134 -17.07 -2.77 5.05
N ARG A 135 -17.17 -4.11 5.00
CA ARG A 135 -16.78 -4.97 6.13
C ARG A 135 -15.29 -4.88 6.47
N THR A 136 -14.43 -4.71 5.47
CA THR A 136 -12.99 -4.61 5.64
C THR A 136 -12.64 -3.27 6.28
N VAL A 137 -13.21 -2.17 5.77
CA VAL A 137 -13.00 -0.82 6.31
C VAL A 137 -13.52 -0.70 7.75
N ARG A 138 -14.62 -1.37 8.11
CA ARG A 138 -15.14 -1.38 9.50
C ARG A 138 -14.36 -2.26 10.46
N ARG A 139 -13.59 -3.23 9.94
CA ARG A 139 -12.78 -4.16 10.74
C ARG A 139 -11.40 -3.59 11.05
N ALA A 140 -10.86 -2.81 10.11
CA ALA A 140 -9.68 -1.98 10.28
C ALA A 140 -9.87 -0.98 11.43
#